data_AF-B1ZU19-F1
#
_entry.id   AF-B1ZU19-F1
#
_cell.length_a   1.000
_cell.length_b   1.000
_cell.length_c   1.000
_cell.angle_alpha   90.00
_cell.angle_beta   90.00
_cell.angle_gamma   90.00
#
_symmetry.space_group_name_H-M   'P 1'
#
loop_
_entity.id
_entity.type
_entity.pdbx_description
1 polymer ?
#
loop_
_entity_poly.entity_id
_entity_poly.type
_entity_poly.pdbx_seq_one_letter_code
_entity_poly.pdbx_strand_id
1 'polypeptide(L)'
;MIILHVTDLHFNQRWYDWLSDRAPAHDVLVLSGDLLDLANATPAARQAAWVSDWAQSIGTPMCVCSGNHDLEWDSALERWRPALWLRDLAGPTRWIDGQAGTIGGLRFLSIGCATRPKGGEADVWVVHAPPIGVLTGRRIGGRDGGDPELAARVARFAPQIVCSGHVHDPTHWCARSGGTLYLNPGHTADALVPNHILIDTEQMHARGVMGCRVAETVAGPTARELATPAAAVPG
;
A
#
# COMPACT_ATOMS: atom_id res chain seq x y z
N MET A 1 4.20 -12.08 13.12
CA MET A 1 4.40 -10.62 12.94
C MET A 1 3.10 -10.03 12.38
N ILE A 2 2.70 -8.85 12.85
CA ILE A 2 1.50 -8.14 12.41
C ILE A 2 1.88 -6.92 11.57
N ILE A 3 1.34 -6.84 10.36
CA ILE A 3 1.42 -5.67 9.48
C ILE A 3 0.13 -4.86 9.63
N LEU A 4 0.23 -3.55 9.84
CA LEU A 4 -0.88 -2.62 9.67
C LEU A 4 -0.74 -1.94 8.30
N HIS A 5 -1.66 -2.22 7.37
CA HIS A 5 -1.69 -1.61 6.04
C HIS A 5 -2.79 -0.55 5.96
N VAL A 6 -2.38 0.67 5.62
CA VAL A 6 -3.24 1.85 5.41
C VAL A 6 -2.85 2.55 4.12
N THR A 7 -3.78 3.28 3.52
CA THR A 7 -3.58 3.98 2.24
C THR A 7 -4.43 5.25 2.18
N ASP A 8 -4.13 6.12 1.22
CA ASP A 8 -5.01 7.21 0.80
C ASP A 8 -5.50 8.05 1.99
N LEU A 9 -4.53 8.52 2.78
CA LEU A 9 -4.79 9.33 3.97
C LEU A 9 -5.23 10.74 3.60
N HIS A 10 -4.88 11.23 2.40
CA HIS A 10 -5.29 12.53 1.85
C HIS A 10 -5.12 13.66 2.87
N PHE A 11 -3.95 13.71 3.51
CA PHE A 11 -3.60 14.70 4.55
C PHE A 11 -4.65 14.88 5.66
N ASN A 12 -5.47 13.85 5.93
CA ASN A 12 -6.43 13.87 7.01
C ASN A 12 -5.69 13.69 8.35
N GLN A 13 -5.29 14.81 8.95
CA GLN A 13 -4.49 14.84 10.19
C GLN A 13 -5.09 14.00 11.32
N ARG A 14 -6.43 13.89 11.40
CA ARG A 14 -7.09 13.05 12.43
C ARG A 14 -6.74 11.57 12.27
N TRP A 15 -6.54 11.11 11.04
CA TRP A 15 -6.16 9.72 10.78
C TRP A 15 -4.67 9.46 11.08
N TYR A 16 -3.81 10.46 10.86
CA TYR A 16 -2.42 10.41 11.30
C TYR A 16 -2.29 10.40 12.84
N ASP A 17 -3.09 11.22 13.53
CA ASP A 17 -3.18 11.20 14.99
C ASP A 17 -3.67 9.82 15.48
N TRP A 18 -4.70 9.27 14.82
CA TRP A 18 -5.19 7.92 15.13
C TRP A 18 -4.11 6.85 14.94
N LEU A 19 -3.30 6.94 13.88
CA LEU A 19 -2.19 6.01 13.64
C LEU A 19 -1.15 6.05 14.77
N SER A 20 -0.91 7.22 15.34
CA SER A 20 0.06 7.44 16.41
C SER A 20 -0.45 6.94 17.76
N ASP A 21 -1.72 7.21 18.07
CA ASP A 21 -2.24 7.09 19.43
C ASP A 21 -3.17 5.90 19.65
N ARG A 22 -3.81 5.40 18.59
CA ARG A 22 -5.01 4.54 18.69
C ARG A 22 -5.01 3.36 17.73
N ALA A 23 -4.04 3.26 16.83
CA ALA A 23 -3.90 2.12 15.94
C ALA A 23 -3.80 0.80 16.73
N PRO A 24 -4.35 -0.31 16.21
CA PRO A 24 -4.14 -1.63 16.79
C PRO A 24 -2.65 -1.96 16.87
N ALA A 25 -2.24 -2.77 17.84
CA ALA A 25 -0.84 -3.20 17.96
C ALA A 25 -0.35 -3.88 16.67
N HIS A 26 0.82 -3.46 16.20
CA HIS A 26 1.44 -3.93 14.96
C HIS A 26 2.97 -3.80 15.05
N ASP A 27 3.67 -4.61 14.28
CA ASP A 27 5.14 -4.64 14.24
C ASP A 27 5.71 -3.74 13.13
N VAL A 28 4.93 -3.52 12.06
CA VAL A 28 5.32 -2.68 10.92
C VAL A 28 4.10 -1.98 10.32
N LEU A 29 4.27 -0.70 9.99
CA LEU A 29 3.27 0.12 9.31
C LEU A 29 3.55 0.14 7.80
N VAL A 30 2.54 -0.18 6.99
CA VAL A 30 2.60 -0.10 5.53
C VAL A 30 1.69 1.01 5.05
N LEU A 31 2.26 1.97 4.31
CA LEU A 31 1.56 3.11 3.72
C LEU A 31 1.66 3.04 2.19
N SER A 32 0.56 2.79 1.49
CA SER A 32 0.53 2.62 0.03
C SER A 32 0.15 3.90 -0.74
N GLY A 33 0.58 5.05 -0.25
CA GLY A 33 0.53 6.32 -0.98
C GLY A 33 -0.70 7.18 -0.73
N ASP A 34 -0.70 8.34 -1.39
CA ASP A 34 -1.65 9.44 -1.21
C ASP A 34 -1.68 9.90 0.25
N LEU A 35 -0.47 10.21 0.75
CA LEU A 35 -0.24 10.75 2.08
C LEU A 35 -0.63 12.23 2.13
N LEU A 36 -0.33 12.95 1.06
CA LEU A 36 -0.71 14.35 0.86
C LEU A 36 -2.10 14.44 0.21
N ASP A 37 -2.68 15.64 0.24
CA ASP A 37 -3.90 15.99 -0.51
C ASP A 37 -3.65 17.25 -1.35
N LEU A 38 -3.56 17.06 -2.68
CA LEU A 38 -3.36 18.16 -3.62
C LEU A 38 -4.57 19.11 -3.72
N ALA A 39 -5.76 18.71 -3.24
CA ALA A 39 -6.93 19.57 -3.16
C ALA A 39 -6.98 20.40 -1.87
N ASN A 40 -6.12 20.11 -0.89
CA ASN A 40 -6.08 20.83 0.37
C ASN A 40 -5.58 22.28 0.19
N ALA A 41 -6.11 23.21 0.98
CA ALA A 41 -5.65 24.60 0.99
C ALA A 41 -4.19 24.75 1.49
N THR A 42 -3.71 23.78 2.27
CA THR A 42 -2.31 23.72 2.71
C THR A 42 -1.43 23.32 1.53
N PRO A 43 -0.40 24.11 1.15
CA PRO A 43 0.51 23.75 0.08
C PRO A 43 1.19 22.38 0.31
N ALA A 44 1.35 21.59 -0.76
CA ALA A 44 1.94 20.25 -0.70
C ALA A 44 3.27 20.19 0.05
N ALA A 45 4.17 21.16 -0.14
CA ALA A 45 5.44 21.22 0.58
C ALA A 45 5.28 21.34 2.12
N ARG A 46 4.25 22.07 2.58
CA ARG A 46 3.94 22.17 4.02
C ARG A 46 3.31 20.89 4.55
N GLN A 47 2.50 20.21 3.73
CA GLN A 47 1.96 18.91 4.08
C GLN A 47 3.07 17.86 4.18
N ALA A 48 3.99 17.82 3.20
CA ALA A 48 5.14 16.92 3.18
C ALA A 48 6.05 17.10 4.39
N ALA A 49 6.35 18.35 4.78
CA ALA A 49 7.10 18.63 6.00
C ALA A 49 6.37 18.10 7.25
N TRP A 50 5.06 18.37 7.37
CA TRP A 50 4.25 17.90 8.49
C TRP A 50 4.19 16.35 8.55
N VAL A 51 3.99 15.68 7.42
CA VAL A 51 3.97 14.21 7.34
C VAL A 51 5.35 13.63 7.65
N SER A 52 6.43 14.30 7.24
CA SER A 52 7.79 13.88 7.57
C SER A 52 8.06 13.97 9.08
N ASP A 53 7.66 15.07 9.72
CA ASP A 53 7.78 15.25 11.17
C ASP A 53 6.96 14.19 11.92
N TRP A 54 5.73 13.94 11.48
CA TRP A 54 4.88 12.87 12.01
C TRP A 54 5.55 11.50 11.87
N ALA A 55 6.04 11.14 10.68
CA ALA A 55 6.67 9.84 10.42
C ALA A 55 7.96 9.65 11.23
N GLN A 56 8.73 10.73 11.46
CA GLN A 56 9.94 10.70 12.28
C GLN A 56 9.62 10.58 13.78
N SER A 57 8.45 11.03 14.23
CA SER A 57 8.00 10.89 15.62
C SER A 57 7.59 9.45 15.99
N ILE A 58 7.31 8.61 14.98
CA ILE A 58 6.88 7.22 15.18
C ILE A 58 8.09 6.29 15.21
N GLY A 59 8.19 5.50 16.29
CA GLY A 59 9.25 4.49 16.47
C GLY A 59 9.01 3.18 15.70
N THR A 60 7.77 2.91 15.30
CA THR A 60 7.40 1.69 14.56
C THR A 60 8.06 1.69 13.17
N PRO A 61 8.68 0.58 12.75
CA PRO A 61 9.17 0.40 11.38
C PRO A 61 8.08 0.66 10.34
N MET A 62 8.44 1.24 9.20
CA MET A 62 7.48 1.52 8.12
C MET A 62 8.00 1.23 6.72
N CYS A 63 7.09 0.79 5.85
CA CYS A 63 7.30 0.70 4.41
C CYS A 63 6.32 1.65 3.72
N VAL A 64 6.82 2.61 2.97
CA VAL A 64 6.05 3.72 2.40
C VAL A 64 6.26 3.77 0.89
N CYS A 65 5.16 3.77 0.14
CA CYS A 65 5.13 4.01 -1.31
C CYS A 65 4.46 5.35 -1.56
N SER A 66 4.95 6.14 -2.52
CA SER A 66 4.28 7.35 -2.99
C SER A 66 3.02 7.01 -3.78
N GLY A 67 1.95 7.79 -3.58
CA GLY A 67 0.78 7.87 -4.45
C GLY A 67 0.81 9.11 -5.35
N ASN A 68 -0.19 9.24 -6.22
CA ASN A 68 -0.20 10.35 -7.18
C ASN A 68 -0.34 11.74 -6.52
N HIS A 69 -0.88 11.82 -5.30
CA HIS A 69 -0.93 13.07 -4.53
C HIS A 69 0.41 13.45 -3.90
N ASP A 70 1.34 12.50 -3.79
CA ASP A 70 2.64 12.72 -3.16
C ASP A 70 3.69 13.26 -4.13
N LEU A 71 3.37 13.28 -5.43
CA LEU A 71 4.27 13.71 -6.48
C LEU A 71 4.54 15.21 -6.46
N GLU A 72 5.72 15.60 -6.95
CA GLU A 72 6.16 16.99 -6.98
C GLU A 72 5.93 17.60 -8.36
N TRP A 73 5.25 18.74 -8.45
CA TRP A 73 5.07 19.44 -9.72
C TRP A 73 6.33 20.23 -10.09
N ASP A 74 6.91 19.94 -11.26
CA ASP A 74 8.00 20.71 -11.84
C ASP A 74 7.43 21.70 -12.86
N SER A 75 7.35 22.98 -12.48
CA SER A 75 6.81 24.02 -13.33
C SER A 75 7.68 24.34 -14.55
N ALA A 76 8.98 24.09 -14.49
CA ALA A 76 9.88 24.33 -15.62
C ALA A 76 9.76 23.23 -16.68
N LEU A 77 9.47 22.00 -16.27
CA LEU A 77 9.31 20.84 -17.15
C LEU A 77 7.84 20.48 -17.42
N GLU A 78 6.89 21.23 -16.84
CA GLU A 78 5.43 21.00 -16.91
C GLU A 78 5.03 19.53 -16.66
N ARG A 79 5.64 18.90 -15.65
CA ARG A 79 5.39 17.49 -15.37
C ARG A 79 5.48 17.16 -13.88
N TRP A 80 4.75 16.13 -13.49
CA TRP A 80 4.91 15.48 -12.19
C TRP A 80 6.24 14.74 -12.11
N ARG A 81 6.90 14.87 -10.96
CA ARG A 81 8.15 14.21 -10.60
C ARG A 81 7.94 13.29 -9.41
N PRO A 82 8.82 12.29 -9.21
CA PRO A 82 8.78 11.44 -8.02
C PRO A 82 8.73 12.25 -6.72
N ALA A 83 8.12 11.67 -5.69
CA ALA A 83 8.04 12.22 -4.35
C ALA A 83 9.41 12.21 -3.66
N LEU A 84 10.30 13.15 -4.00
CA LEU A 84 11.66 13.19 -3.46
C LEU A 84 11.67 13.55 -1.98
N TRP A 85 10.65 14.27 -1.50
CA TRP A 85 10.46 14.55 -0.06
C TRP A 85 10.39 13.29 0.80
N LEU A 86 9.96 12.14 0.25
CA LEU A 86 9.98 10.87 0.99
C LEU A 86 11.39 10.48 1.46
N ARG A 87 12.45 10.97 0.81
CA ARG A 87 13.84 10.68 1.20
C ARG A 87 14.17 11.13 2.62
N ASP A 88 13.48 12.14 3.13
CA ASP A 88 13.67 12.64 4.49
C ASP A 88 13.11 11.66 5.56
N LEU A 89 12.28 10.70 5.14
CA LEU A 89 11.76 9.63 5.99
C LEU A 89 12.70 8.42 6.01
N ALA A 90 13.52 8.24 4.97
CA ALA A 90 14.32 7.04 4.78
C ALA A 90 15.28 6.80 5.97
N GLY A 91 15.37 5.54 6.41
CA GLY A 91 16.23 5.18 7.53
C GLY A 91 16.34 3.67 7.71
N PRO A 92 17.06 3.20 8.75
CA PRO A 92 17.27 1.77 8.98
C PRO A 92 15.99 0.94 9.07
N THR A 93 14.91 1.54 9.59
CA THR A 93 13.59 0.92 9.79
C THR A 93 12.50 1.56 8.93
N ARG A 94 12.86 2.40 7.95
CA ARG A 94 11.91 3.13 7.11
C ARG A 94 12.31 3.03 5.65
N TRP A 95 11.53 2.31 4.88
CA TRP A 95 11.82 1.98 3.49
C TRP A 95 10.84 2.70 2.58
N ILE A 96 11.37 3.57 1.74
CA ILE A 96 10.57 4.42 0.83
C ILE A 96 10.67 3.93 -0.61
N ASP A 97 10.09 4.67 -1.55
CA ASP A 97 10.14 4.40 -2.99
C ASP A 97 11.46 3.81 -3.49
N GLY A 98 11.36 2.61 -4.07
CA GLY A 98 12.49 1.90 -4.67
C GLY A 98 13.42 1.23 -3.66
N GLN A 99 13.17 1.34 -2.36
CA GLN A 99 13.92 0.67 -1.31
C GLN A 99 13.24 -0.62 -0.88
N ALA A 100 14.05 -1.48 -0.27
CA ALA A 100 13.61 -2.72 0.32
C ALA A 100 14.22 -2.88 1.72
N GLY A 101 13.52 -3.60 2.58
CA GLY A 101 13.97 -3.88 3.93
C GLY A 101 13.42 -5.19 4.46
N THR A 102 13.99 -5.67 5.56
CA THR A 102 13.64 -6.96 6.13
C THR A 102 13.31 -6.82 7.61
N ILE A 103 12.17 -7.38 8.01
CA ILE A 103 11.71 -7.46 9.39
C ILE A 103 10.86 -8.72 9.56
N GLY A 104 10.98 -9.39 10.70
CA GLY A 104 10.22 -10.62 10.99
C GLY A 104 10.43 -11.75 9.97
N GLY A 105 11.59 -11.79 9.32
CA GLY A 105 11.90 -12.77 8.26
C GLY A 105 11.28 -12.47 6.90
N LEU A 106 10.49 -11.39 6.76
CA LEU A 106 9.88 -10.97 5.50
C LEU A 106 10.63 -9.81 4.88
N ARG A 107 10.77 -9.84 3.56
CA ARG A 107 11.34 -8.76 2.76
C ARG A 107 10.22 -7.92 2.15
N PHE A 108 10.26 -6.62 2.43
CA PHE A 108 9.36 -5.60 1.88
C PHE A 108 10.05 -4.87 0.73
N LEU A 109 9.29 -4.53 -0.31
CA LEU A 109 9.73 -3.70 -1.43
C LEU A 109 8.70 -2.60 -1.67
N SER A 110 9.13 -1.34 -1.55
CA SER A 110 8.31 -0.19 -1.92
C SER A 110 8.55 0.21 -3.38
N ILE A 111 7.48 0.43 -4.14
CA ILE A 111 7.53 0.77 -5.57
C ILE A 111 6.68 2.02 -5.83
N GLY A 112 7.33 3.19 -5.86
CA GLY A 112 6.68 4.49 -6.03
C GLY A 112 5.92 4.65 -7.35
N CYS A 113 4.79 5.37 -7.29
CA CYS A 113 3.84 5.52 -8.41
C CYS A 113 4.38 6.31 -9.63
N ALA A 114 5.41 7.15 -9.44
CA ALA A 114 6.00 7.94 -10.53
C ALA A 114 6.88 7.10 -11.48
N THR A 115 7.11 5.83 -11.17
CA THR A 115 8.01 4.98 -11.93
C THR A 115 7.28 3.74 -12.43
N ARG A 116 7.60 3.33 -13.66
CA ARG A 116 7.19 2.03 -14.18
C ARG A 116 7.66 0.94 -13.20
N PRO A 117 6.77 0.06 -12.71
CA PRO A 117 7.16 -0.94 -11.73
C PRO A 117 8.20 -1.88 -12.35
N LYS A 118 9.39 -1.92 -11.74
CA LYS A 118 10.44 -2.87 -12.11
C LYS A 118 10.20 -4.24 -11.49
N GLY A 119 9.58 -4.26 -10.31
CA GLY A 119 9.48 -5.44 -9.45
C GLY A 119 10.84 -5.83 -8.85
N GLY A 120 10.84 -6.85 -8.01
CA GLY A 120 12.03 -7.42 -7.39
C GLY A 120 11.68 -8.56 -6.44
N GLU A 121 12.70 -9.33 -6.05
CA GLU A 121 12.54 -10.39 -5.05
C GLU A 121 12.22 -9.77 -3.69
N ALA A 122 10.99 -10.02 -3.23
CA ALA A 122 10.45 -9.61 -1.94
C ALA A 122 9.16 -10.39 -1.65
N ASP A 123 8.85 -10.60 -0.38
CA ASP A 123 7.63 -11.27 0.06
C ASP A 123 6.42 -10.34 0.01
N VAL A 124 6.64 -9.07 0.34
CA VAL A 124 5.58 -8.04 0.41
C VAL A 124 5.94 -6.89 -0.51
N TRP A 125 5.08 -6.62 -1.49
CA TRP A 125 5.16 -5.43 -2.33
C TRP A 125 4.22 -4.36 -1.80
N VAL A 126 4.73 -3.13 -1.70
CA VAL A 126 3.95 -1.93 -1.37
C VAL A 126 3.95 -1.05 -2.62
N VAL A 127 2.78 -0.89 -3.20
CA VAL A 127 2.55 -0.17 -4.46
C VAL A 127 1.37 0.77 -4.28
N HIS A 128 1.27 1.84 -5.06
CA HIS A 128 0.08 2.69 -4.97
C HIS A 128 -1.11 2.11 -5.73
N ALA A 129 -0.97 1.87 -7.04
CA ALA A 129 -2.03 1.26 -7.83
C ALA A 129 -1.99 -0.28 -7.73
N PRO A 130 -3.13 -0.97 -7.49
CA PRO A 130 -3.22 -2.41 -7.58
C PRO A 130 -2.93 -2.87 -9.03
N PRO A 131 -2.59 -4.15 -9.29
CA PRO A 131 -2.52 -4.63 -10.67
C PRO A 131 -3.88 -4.54 -11.38
N ILE A 132 -3.88 -4.39 -12.71
CA ILE A 132 -5.12 -4.53 -13.48
C ILE A 132 -5.68 -5.95 -13.39
N GLY A 133 -7.00 -6.11 -13.47
CA GLY A 133 -7.66 -7.41 -13.58
C GLY A 133 -7.88 -8.14 -12.24
N VAL A 134 -7.50 -7.55 -11.11
CA VAL A 134 -7.82 -8.07 -9.77
C VAL A 134 -8.92 -7.24 -9.09
N LEU A 135 -9.68 -7.86 -8.18
CA LEU A 135 -10.84 -7.21 -7.55
C LEU A 135 -10.49 -5.97 -6.72
N THR A 136 -9.25 -5.88 -6.23
CA THR A 136 -8.73 -4.72 -5.50
C THR A 136 -8.48 -3.51 -6.41
N GLY A 137 -8.30 -3.72 -7.72
CA GLY A 137 -8.16 -2.67 -8.74
C GLY A 137 -9.48 -2.30 -9.44
N ARG A 138 -10.50 -3.15 -9.37
CA ARG A 138 -11.79 -2.91 -10.00
C ARG A 138 -12.69 -2.07 -9.11
N ARG A 139 -13.16 -0.91 -9.58
CA ARG A 139 -14.10 -0.05 -8.84
C ARG A 139 -15.51 -0.63 -8.79
N ILE A 140 -16.26 -0.27 -7.76
CA ILE A 140 -17.73 -0.42 -7.76
C ILE A 140 -18.27 0.36 -8.97
N GLY A 141 -19.03 -0.29 -9.84
CA GLY A 141 -19.44 0.28 -11.14
C GLY A 141 -18.57 -0.16 -12.33
N GLY A 142 -17.55 -0.99 -12.11
CA GLY A 142 -16.95 -1.86 -13.14
C GLY A 142 -15.72 -1.31 -13.86
N ARG A 143 -15.34 -0.04 -13.67
CA ARG A 143 -14.10 0.51 -14.23
C ARG A 143 -12.90 -0.06 -13.48
N ASP A 144 -11.95 -0.66 -14.20
CA ASP A 144 -10.67 -1.07 -13.62
C ASP A 144 -9.71 0.13 -13.52
N GLY A 145 -9.17 0.35 -12.32
CA GLY A 145 -8.17 1.38 -12.03
C GLY A 145 -6.79 0.82 -11.75
N GLY A 146 -6.57 -0.47 -11.96
CA GLY A 146 -5.28 -1.08 -11.72
C GLY A 146 -4.22 -0.72 -12.77
N ASP A 147 -2.97 -0.85 -12.37
CA ASP A 147 -1.79 -0.67 -13.19
C ASP A 147 -1.59 -1.91 -14.11
N PRO A 148 -1.65 -1.74 -15.44
CA PRO A 148 -1.43 -2.81 -16.40
C PRO A 148 0.01 -3.32 -16.41
N GLU A 149 0.98 -2.47 -16.05
CA GLU A 149 2.39 -2.81 -16.04
C GLU A 149 2.76 -3.65 -14.83
N LEU A 150 2.08 -3.42 -13.70
CA LEU A 150 2.32 -4.16 -12.46
C LEU A 150 1.92 -5.63 -12.56
N ALA A 151 0.85 -5.96 -13.30
CA ALA A 151 0.36 -7.33 -13.45
C ALA A 151 1.43 -8.29 -13.98
N ALA A 152 2.19 -7.86 -15.01
CA ALA A 152 3.29 -8.65 -15.56
C ALA A 152 4.46 -8.80 -14.58
N ARG A 153 4.67 -7.83 -13.69
CA ARG A 153 5.73 -7.91 -12.66
C ARG A 153 5.34 -8.87 -11.56
N VAL A 154 4.11 -8.79 -11.06
CA VAL A 154 3.63 -9.70 -10.01
C VAL A 154 3.65 -11.14 -10.53
N ALA A 155 3.19 -11.38 -11.76
CA ALA A 155 3.25 -12.72 -12.37
C ALA A 155 4.69 -13.27 -12.47
N ARG A 156 5.68 -12.40 -12.69
CA ARG A 156 7.09 -12.79 -12.80
C ARG A 156 7.74 -13.08 -11.45
N PHE A 157 7.51 -12.22 -10.46
CA PHE A 157 8.24 -12.26 -9.18
C PHE A 157 7.46 -12.97 -8.07
N ALA A 158 6.15 -13.16 -8.26
CA ALA A 158 5.25 -13.88 -7.34
C ALA A 158 5.41 -13.48 -5.85
N PRO A 159 5.32 -12.18 -5.50
CA PRO A 159 5.28 -11.79 -4.09
C PRO A 159 4.11 -12.48 -3.37
N GLN A 160 4.28 -12.76 -2.08
CA GLN A 160 3.23 -13.37 -1.28
C GLN A 160 2.06 -12.40 -1.05
N ILE A 161 2.38 -11.11 -0.85
CA ILE A 161 1.40 -10.05 -0.58
C ILE A 161 1.68 -8.84 -1.46
N VAL A 162 0.63 -8.22 -2.00
CA VAL A 162 0.66 -6.90 -2.63
C VAL A 162 -0.30 -5.97 -1.88
N CYS A 163 0.27 -5.00 -1.18
CA CYS A 163 -0.46 -3.93 -0.50
C CYS A 163 -0.60 -2.72 -1.43
N SER A 164 -1.83 -2.27 -1.64
CA SER A 164 -2.18 -1.22 -2.60
C SER A 164 -3.25 -0.25 -2.11
N GLY A 165 -3.41 0.86 -2.84
CA GLY A 165 -4.37 1.94 -2.63
C GLY A 165 -5.02 2.37 -3.95
N HIS A 166 -5.07 3.69 -4.21
CA HIS A 166 -5.46 4.36 -5.48
C HIS A 166 -6.94 4.22 -5.87
N VAL A 167 -7.47 3.01 -5.77
CA VAL A 167 -8.86 2.67 -6.00
C VAL A 167 -9.59 2.78 -4.67
N HIS A 168 -10.34 3.87 -4.49
CA HIS A 168 -11.02 4.20 -3.23
C HIS A 168 -12.21 3.29 -2.92
N ASP A 169 -12.87 2.78 -3.96
CA ASP A 169 -14.08 1.96 -3.89
C ASP A 169 -13.86 0.59 -4.55
N PRO A 170 -12.87 -0.22 -4.10
CA PRO A 170 -12.60 -1.50 -4.72
C PRO A 170 -13.83 -2.41 -4.60
N THR A 171 -14.09 -3.20 -5.65
CA THR A 171 -15.18 -4.18 -5.69
C THR A 171 -15.05 -5.15 -4.53
N HIS A 172 -13.81 -5.49 -4.16
CA HIS A 172 -13.49 -6.18 -2.93
C HIS A 172 -12.12 -5.72 -2.41
N TRP A 173 -11.99 -5.57 -1.09
CA TRP A 173 -10.75 -5.11 -0.45
C TRP A 173 -9.61 -6.14 -0.48
N CYS A 174 -9.94 -7.40 -0.79
CA CYS A 174 -9.02 -8.52 -0.86
C CYS A 174 -9.26 -9.37 -2.11
N ALA A 175 -8.20 -9.85 -2.74
CA ALA A 175 -8.29 -10.85 -3.81
C ALA A 175 -7.15 -11.84 -3.72
N ARG A 176 -7.34 -13.03 -4.30
CA ARG A 176 -6.28 -14.04 -4.40
C ARG A 176 -6.16 -14.54 -5.81
N SER A 177 -4.94 -14.53 -6.35
CA SER A 177 -4.66 -15.02 -7.70
C SER A 177 -3.16 -15.30 -7.86
N GLY A 178 -2.82 -16.42 -8.51
CA GLY A 178 -1.43 -16.79 -8.79
C GLY A 178 -0.56 -16.99 -7.55
N GLY A 179 -1.14 -17.40 -6.42
CA GLY A 179 -0.42 -17.54 -5.14
C GLY A 179 -0.24 -16.23 -4.35
N THR A 180 -0.52 -15.08 -4.95
CA THR A 180 -0.42 -13.76 -4.32
C THR A 180 -1.73 -13.33 -3.68
N LEU A 181 -1.63 -12.74 -2.48
CA LEU A 181 -2.72 -12.04 -1.79
C LEU A 181 -2.67 -10.55 -2.14
N TYR A 182 -3.72 -10.02 -2.73
CA TYR A 182 -3.85 -8.60 -3.10
C TYR A 182 -4.74 -7.90 -2.09
N LEU A 183 -4.29 -6.77 -1.57
CA LEU A 183 -4.96 -6.03 -0.50
C LEU A 183 -5.08 -4.56 -0.88
N ASN A 184 -6.29 -4.02 -0.77
CA ASN A 184 -6.59 -2.61 -0.91
C ASN A 184 -7.74 -2.25 0.06
N PRO A 185 -7.48 -1.50 1.14
CA PRO A 185 -8.52 -1.11 2.09
C PRO A 185 -9.54 -0.12 1.49
N GLY A 186 -9.25 0.48 0.34
CA GLY A 186 -10.04 1.59 -0.19
C GLY A 186 -10.00 2.81 0.72
N HIS A 187 -10.91 3.74 0.50
CA HIS A 187 -10.95 5.02 1.19
C HIS A 187 -12.40 5.43 1.49
N THR A 188 -12.63 6.02 2.66
CA THR A 188 -13.95 6.54 3.04
C THR A 188 -13.74 7.89 3.73
N ALA A 189 -13.88 8.98 2.98
CA ALA A 189 -13.47 10.33 3.39
C ALA A 189 -14.01 10.76 4.77
N ASP A 190 -15.29 10.46 5.05
CA ASP A 190 -15.97 10.88 6.29
C ASP A 190 -15.81 9.88 7.45
N ALA A 191 -15.00 8.83 7.29
CA ALA A 191 -14.79 7.85 8.35
C ALA A 191 -14.00 8.43 9.54
N LEU A 192 -14.34 8.01 10.75
CA LEU A 192 -13.65 8.45 11.98
C LEU A 192 -12.20 8.00 12.04
N VAL A 193 -11.90 6.87 11.41
CA VAL A 193 -10.57 6.24 11.33
C VAL A 193 -10.33 5.81 9.89
N PRO A 194 -9.07 5.73 9.42
CA PRO A 194 -8.82 5.29 8.06
C PRO A 194 -9.23 3.83 7.89
N ASN A 195 -9.66 3.48 6.68
CA ASN A 195 -9.79 2.09 6.28
C ASN A 195 -8.42 1.42 6.39
N HIS A 196 -8.36 0.24 7.01
CA HIS A 196 -7.09 -0.43 7.26
C HIS A 196 -7.20 -1.95 7.25
N ILE A 197 -6.08 -2.62 7.05
CA ILE A 197 -5.98 -4.08 7.07
C ILE A 197 -4.90 -4.48 8.07
N LEU A 198 -5.23 -5.42 8.96
CA LEU A 198 -4.27 -6.11 9.81
C LEU A 198 -3.93 -7.44 9.16
N ILE A 199 -2.63 -7.69 8.94
CA ILE A 199 -2.14 -8.91 8.31
C ILE A 199 -1.27 -9.65 9.34
N ASP A 200 -1.74 -10.80 9.79
CA ASP A 200 -0.96 -11.76 10.56
C ASP A 200 -0.16 -12.62 9.59
N THR A 201 1.15 -12.41 9.55
CA THR A 201 2.02 -13.09 8.59
C THR A 201 2.43 -14.49 9.01
N GLU A 202 2.19 -14.89 10.26
CA GLU A 202 2.44 -16.26 10.71
C GLU A 202 1.30 -17.19 10.30
N GLN A 203 0.06 -16.70 10.43
CA GLN A 203 -1.13 -17.41 9.98
C GLN A 203 -1.49 -17.09 8.52
N MET A 204 -0.81 -16.12 7.91
CA MET A 204 -1.18 -15.49 6.65
C MET A 204 -2.61 -14.96 6.62
N HIS A 205 -3.18 -14.54 7.75
CA HIS A 205 -4.56 -14.04 7.82
C HIS A 205 -4.63 -12.53 7.66
N ALA A 206 -5.60 -12.02 6.91
CA ALA A 206 -5.86 -10.59 6.76
C ALA A 206 -7.26 -10.24 7.30
N ARG A 207 -7.37 -9.16 8.07
CA ARG A 207 -8.63 -8.62 8.59
C ARG A 207 -8.77 -7.17 8.19
N GLY A 208 -9.80 -6.87 7.39
CA GLY A 208 -10.12 -5.51 6.95
C GLY A 208 -11.02 -4.77 7.93
N VAL A 209 -10.86 -3.45 8.07
CA VAL A 209 -11.78 -2.57 8.79
C VAL A 209 -12.13 -1.40 7.87
N MET A 210 -13.36 -1.40 7.35
CA MET A 210 -13.80 -0.44 6.33
C MET A 210 -15.05 0.30 6.82
N GLY A 211 -15.02 1.63 6.86
CA GLY A 211 -16.18 2.46 7.21
C GLY A 211 -16.82 2.13 8.57
N CYS A 212 -16.01 1.86 9.61
CA CYS A 212 -16.43 1.46 10.96
C CYS A 212 -17.18 0.11 11.07
N ARG A 213 -17.19 -0.71 10.02
CA ARG A 213 -17.62 -2.11 10.08
C ARG A 213 -16.36 -2.98 10.02
N VAL A 214 -16.19 -3.89 10.99
CA VAL A 214 -15.17 -4.93 10.88
C VAL A 214 -15.54 -5.77 9.66
N ALA A 215 -14.76 -5.68 8.60
CA ALA A 215 -14.89 -6.54 7.45
C ALA A 215 -14.18 -7.87 7.77
N GLU A 216 -14.70 -8.93 7.17
CA GLU A 216 -14.41 -10.33 7.42
C GLU A 216 -12.91 -10.69 7.54
N THR A 217 -12.59 -11.72 8.33
CA THR A 217 -11.25 -12.33 8.37
C THR A 217 -11.07 -13.24 7.16
N VAL A 218 -10.00 -13.04 6.38
CA VAL A 218 -9.65 -13.87 5.22
C VAL A 218 -8.35 -14.61 5.49
N ALA A 219 -8.31 -15.91 5.21
CA ALA A 219 -7.09 -16.71 5.31
C ALA A 219 -6.20 -16.56 4.06
N GLY A 220 -4.88 -16.55 4.25
CA GLY A 220 -3.89 -16.44 3.17
C GLY A 220 -3.17 -17.77 2.89
N PRO A 221 -2.10 -17.75 2.07
CA PRO A 221 -1.43 -18.96 1.62
C PRO A 221 -0.96 -19.87 2.76
N THR A 222 -1.29 -21.15 2.65
CA THR A 222 -0.54 -22.18 3.38
C THR A 222 0.69 -22.56 2.56
N ALA A 223 1.79 -22.94 3.22
CA ALA A 223 3.03 -23.41 2.57
C ALA A 223 2.81 -24.54 1.54
N ARG A 224 1.66 -25.22 1.59
CA ARG A 224 1.28 -26.32 0.71
C ARG A 224 0.78 -25.87 -0.67
N GLU A 225 0.33 -24.62 -0.84
CA GLU A 225 -0.15 -24.10 -2.12
C GLU A 225 0.95 -23.51 -3.01
N LEU A 226 2.06 -23.07 -2.41
CA LEU A 226 3.25 -22.56 -3.13
C LEU A 226 3.99 -23.64 -3.93
N ALA A 227 3.64 -24.91 -3.74
CA ALA A 227 4.29 -26.06 -4.37
C ALA A 227 3.57 -26.60 -5.61
N THR A 228 2.46 -26.00 -6.05
CA THR A 228 1.71 -26.49 -7.22
C THR A 228 2.00 -25.60 -8.43
N PRO A 229 2.69 -26.09 -9.48
CA PRO A 229 2.83 -25.33 -10.72
C PRO A 229 1.44 -25.11 -11.32
N ALA A 230 1.16 -23.89 -11.78
CA ALA A 230 -0.05 -23.60 -12.52
C ALA A 230 -0.13 -24.55 -13.73
N ALA A 231 -1.19 -25.35 -13.81
CA ALA A 231 -1.45 -26.20 -14.95
C ALA A 231 -1.57 -25.33 -16.21
N ALA A 232 -0.81 -25.69 -17.24
CA ALA A 232 -0.85 -25.03 -18.54
C ALA A 232 -2.28 -25.07 -19.11
N VAL A 233 -2.77 -23.91 -19.55
CA VAL A 233 -4.02 -23.79 -20.29
C VAL A 233 -3.80 -24.41 -21.69
N PRO A 234 -4.64 -25.36 -22.16
CA PRO A 234 -4.55 -25.85 -23.52
C PRO A 234 -5.02 -24.77 -24.50
N GLY A 235 -4.30 -24.63 -25.61
CA GLY A 235 -4.56 -23.65 -26.67
C GLY A 235 -5.74 -23.97 -27.58
#